data_AF-A0A087TE34-F1
#
_entry.id   AF-A0A087TE34-F1
#
_cell.length_a   1.000
_cell.length_b   1.000
_cell.length_c   1.000
_cell.angle_alpha   90.00
_cell.angle_beta   90.00
_cell.angle_gamma   90.00
#
_symmetry.space_group_name_H-M   'P 1'
#
loop_
_entity.id
_entity.type
_entity.pdbx_description
1 polymer ?
#
loop_
_entity_poly.entity_id
_entity_poly.type
_entity_poly.pdbx_seq_one_letter_code
_entity_poly.pdbx_strand_id
1 'polypeptide(L)'
;MDDQINHIIETYKTLSSVPAPISATILLETEDSPLCIHSTWSTHDLIKAEQTKFSRDFIVERTSEKCNLLFCGIPQDITTDSLSAFAESSKRQAVLRKSSNDRVFLEIWNSSRKEKTFDLSERKEHGKIYDNMFGCLSWSADEKYLLYIAEKKQKKSVSYFKDCFCQDIGGSDKDDKDTVKGEEYLYREDWGEDLTGLHDSVICVLELETGKIEVIELSGKHENLWVTQ
;
A
#
# COMPACT_ATOMS: atom_id res chain seq x y z
N MET A 1 -28.76 21.62 -31.89
CA MET A 1 -28.46 21.54 -30.44
C MET A 1 -27.90 20.15 -30.13
N ASP A 2 -28.55 19.10 -30.62
CA ASP A 2 -28.10 17.71 -30.46
C ASP A 2 -26.71 17.42 -31.05
N ASP A 3 -26.37 17.98 -32.22
CA ASP A 3 -25.05 17.79 -32.83
C ASP A 3 -23.91 18.38 -31.99
N GLN A 4 -24.15 19.53 -31.36
CA GLN A 4 -23.16 20.16 -30.47
C GLN A 4 -22.98 19.34 -29.19
N ILE A 5 -24.07 18.79 -28.64
CA ILE A 5 -24.02 17.93 -27.45
C ILE A 5 -23.26 16.64 -27.77
N ASN A 6 -23.54 16.00 -28.90
CA ASN A 6 -22.83 14.79 -29.33
C ASN A 6 -21.33 15.05 -29.51
N HIS A 7 -20.96 16.18 -30.12
CA HIS A 7 -19.56 16.56 -30.28
C HIS A 7 -18.84 16.76 -28.94
N ILE A 8 -19.50 17.38 -27.95
CA ILE A 8 -18.96 17.56 -26.60
C ILE A 8 -18.76 16.18 -25.94
N ILE A 9 -19.74 15.29 -26.05
CA ILE A 9 -19.66 13.94 -25.48
C ILE A 9 -18.51 13.15 -26.10
N GLU A 10 -18.35 13.17 -27.42
CA GLU A 10 -17.25 12.50 -28.11
C GLU A 10 -15.88 13.07 -27.73
N THR A 11 -15.79 14.40 -27.63
CA THR A 11 -14.56 15.07 -27.21
C THR A 11 -14.20 14.68 -25.78
N TYR A 12 -15.17 14.71 -24.87
CA TYR A 12 -14.98 14.28 -23.49
C TYR A 12 -14.55 12.81 -23.40
N LYS A 13 -15.21 11.91 -24.13
CA LYS A 13 -14.83 10.49 -24.20
C LYS A 13 -13.40 10.30 -24.73
N THR A 14 -13.02 11.07 -25.75
CA THR A 14 -11.68 11.00 -26.31
C THR A 14 -10.63 11.48 -25.31
N LEU A 15 -10.86 12.61 -24.65
CA LEU A 15 -9.91 13.16 -23.68
C LEU A 15 -9.80 12.31 -22.41
N SER A 16 -10.91 11.80 -21.89
CA SER A 16 -10.92 10.91 -20.71
C SER A 16 -10.29 9.54 -20.96
N SER A 17 -10.20 9.11 -22.23
CA SER A 17 -9.54 7.86 -22.60
C SER A 17 -8.00 7.94 -22.59
N VAL A 18 -7.43 9.14 -22.51
CA VAL A 18 -5.99 9.34 -22.50
C VAL A 18 -5.43 8.96 -21.11
N PRO A 19 -4.55 7.95 -21.03
CA PRO A 19 -3.98 7.53 -19.75
C PRO A 19 -2.94 8.54 -19.24
N ALA A 20 -2.90 8.73 -17.92
CA ALA A 20 -1.91 9.54 -17.24
C ALA A 20 -0.78 8.65 -16.66
N PRO A 21 0.51 8.99 -16.86
CA PRO A 21 1.60 8.25 -16.24
C PRO A 21 1.64 8.52 -14.73
N ILE A 22 1.78 7.47 -13.93
CA ILE A 22 1.89 7.53 -12.47
C ILE A 22 3.36 7.40 -12.04
N SER A 23 4.06 6.40 -12.59
CA SER A 23 5.45 6.11 -12.23
C SER A 23 6.15 5.32 -13.33
N ALA A 24 7.48 5.30 -13.27
CA ALA A 24 8.31 4.44 -14.10
C ALA A 24 9.53 3.96 -13.31
N THR A 25 10.00 2.74 -13.60
CA THR A 25 11.17 2.10 -13.00
C THR A 25 12.00 1.45 -14.09
N ILE A 26 13.31 1.66 -14.04
CA ILE A 26 14.26 1.00 -14.94
C ILE A 26 14.64 -0.33 -14.29
N LEU A 27 14.33 -1.46 -14.95
CA LEU A 27 14.52 -2.81 -14.40
C LEU A 27 15.86 -3.45 -14.79
N LEU A 28 16.46 -2.99 -15.87
CA LEU A 28 17.73 -3.55 -16.37
C LEU A 28 18.57 -2.39 -16.85
N GLU A 29 19.66 -2.14 -16.14
CA GLU A 29 20.71 -1.20 -16.56
C GLU A 29 22.01 -2.01 -16.72
N THR A 30 22.36 -2.31 -17.97
CA THR A 30 23.73 -2.71 -18.29
C THR A 30 24.22 -1.80 -19.41
N GLU A 31 25.48 -1.39 -19.37
CA GLU A 31 26.02 -0.33 -20.25
C GLU A 31 25.86 -0.64 -21.74
N ASP A 32 25.83 -1.93 -22.11
CA ASP A 32 25.76 -2.39 -23.49
C ASP A 32 24.40 -3.02 -23.88
N SER A 33 23.40 -3.04 -22.99
CA SER A 33 22.09 -3.64 -23.27
C SER A 33 20.98 -2.59 -23.43
N PRO A 34 19.93 -2.88 -24.22
CA PRO A 34 18.75 -2.05 -24.20
C PRO A 34 18.14 -1.99 -22.79
N LEU A 35 17.66 -0.81 -22.39
CA LEU A 35 17.02 -0.55 -21.12
C LEU A 35 15.62 -1.15 -21.11
N CYS A 36 15.26 -1.82 -20.03
CA CYS A 36 13.89 -2.24 -19.76
C CYS A 36 13.24 -1.23 -18.80
N ILE A 37 12.17 -0.58 -19.23
CA ILE A 37 11.42 0.41 -18.44
C ILE A 37 10.04 -0.16 -18.15
N HIS A 38 9.76 -0.40 -16.88
CA HIS A 38 8.41 -0.69 -16.39
C HIS A 38 7.72 0.62 -16.04
N SER A 39 6.50 0.81 -16.52
CA SER A 39 5.73 2.03 -16.29
C SER A 39 4.34 1.70 -15.77
N THR A 40 3.81 2.55 -14.91
CA THR A 40 2.46 2.44 -14.36
C THR A 40 1.66 3.67 -14.77
N TRP A 41 0.41 3.43 -15.17
CA TRP A 41 -0.49 4.44 -15.72
C TRP A 41 -1.86 4.32 -15.06
N SER A 42 -2.57 5.45 -14.96
CA SER A 42 -3.98 5.51 -14.56
C SER A 42 -4.84 5.91 -15.75
N THR A 43 -6.02 5.30 -15.87
CA THR A 43 -7.04 5.74 -16.82
C THR A 43 -8.42 5.63 -16.19
N HIS A 44 -9.32 6.51 -16.61
CA HIS A 44 -10.68 6.54 -16.09
C HIS A 44 -11.61 5.70 -16.98
N ASP A 45 -12.18 4.64 -16.41
CA ASP A 45 -13.19 3.84 -17.08
C ASP A 45 -14.54 4.54 -16.94
N LEU A 46 -14.98 5.22 -18.01
CA LEU A 46 -16.25 5.94 -18.04
C LEU A 46 -17.48 5.04 -17.89
N ILE A 47 -17.38 3.76 -18.25
CA ILE A 47 -18.51 2.82 -18.19
C ILE A 47 -18.66 2.31 -16.76
N LYS A 48 -17.55 1.95 -16.12
CA LYS A 48 -17.54 1.52 -14.70
C LYS A 48 -17.60 2.69 -13.73
N ALA A 49 -17.33 3.91 -14.19
CA ALA A 49 -17.15 5.10 -13.36
C ALA A 49 -16.05 4.93 -12.29
N GLU A 50 -14.98 4.22 -12.65
CA GLU A 50 -13.88 3.86 -11.75
C GLU A 50 -12.53 4.31 -12.31
N GLN A 51 -11.55 4.55 -11.44
CA GLN A 51 -10.16 4.69 -11.85
C GLN A 51 -9.52 3.31 -11.96
N THR A 52 -8.89 3.04 -13.10
CA THR A 52 -8.17 1.79 -13.35
C THR A 52 -6.68 2.07 -13.48
N LYS A 53 -5.86 1.09 -13.12
CA LYS A 53 -4.40 1.17 -13.25
C LYS A 53 -3.93 0.05 -14.15
N PHE A 54 -2.99 0.37 -15.02
CA PHE A 54 -2.30 -0.64 -15.82
C PHE A 54 -0.80 -0.39 -15.84
N SER A 55 -0.04 -1.46 -16.04
CA SER A 55 1.39 -1.38 -16.26
C SER A 55 1.75 -1.69 -17.71
N ARG A 56 2.91 -1.20 -18.13
CA ARG A 56 3.46 -1.47 -19.47
C ARG A 56 4.99 -1.46 -19.42
N ASP A 57 5.57 -2.43 -20.11
CA ASP A 57 7.01 -2.52 -20.30
C ASP A 57 7.43 -1.94 -21.64
N PHE A 58 8.55 -1.21 -21.64
CA PHE A 58 9.21 -0.69 -22.83
C PHE A 58 10.65 -1.20 -22.89
N ILE A 59 11.10 -1.56 -24.08
CA ILE A 59 12.52 -1.83 -24.33
C ILE A 59 13.06 -0.68 -25.16
N VAL A 60 14.06 0.01 -24.62
CA VAL A 60 14.63 1.22 -25.22
C VAL A 60 16.12 1.01 -25.44
N GLU A 61 16.56 1.12 -26.69
CA GLU A 61 17.97 1.17 -27.04
C GLU A 61 18.49 2.60 -26.82
N ARG A 62 19.55 2.74 -26.04
CA ARG A 62 20.19 4.02 -25.78
C ARG A 62 21.46 4.13 -26.62
N THR A 63 21.53 5.16 -27.46
CA THR A 63 22.77 5.60 -28.12
C THR A 63 23.23 6.91 -27.48
N SER A 64 24.48 7.32 -27.71
CA SER A 64 25.05 8.56 -27.18
C SER A 64 24.23 9.83 -27.46
N GLU A 65 23.39 9.82 -28.50
CA GLU A 65 22.62 11.00 -28.94
C GLU A 65 21.10 10.80 -28.89
N LYS A 66 20.58 9.56 -28.83
CA LYS A 66 19.15 9.25 -28.98
C LYS A 66 18.74 8.01 -28.20
N CYS A 67 17.46 7.93 -27.87
CA CYS A 67 16.81 6.72 -27.36
C CYS A 67 15.83 6.19 -28.41
N ASN A 68 16.04 4.97 -28.88
CA ASN A 68 15.17 4.29 -29.84
C ASN A 68 14.26 3.29 -29.11
N LEU A 69 12.96 3.36 -29.31
CA LEU A 69 12.02 2.38 -28.77
C LEU A 69 12.08 1.09 -29.60
N LEU A 70 12.55 0.00 -29.01
CA LEU A 70 12.60 -1.32 -29.64
C LEU A 70 11.30 -2.11 -29.47
N PHE A 71 10.67 -2.00 -28.30
CA PHE A 71 9.46 -2.75 -27.97
C PHE A 71 8.54 -1.97 -27.03
N CYS A 72 7.24 -2.16 -27.22
CA CYS A 72 6.17 -1.62 -26.38
C CYS A 72 5.21 -2.77 -26.05
N GLY A 73 5.15 -3.14 -24.77
CA GLY A 73 4.30 -4.22 -24.29
C GLY A 73 2.81 -3.90 -24.37
N ILE A 74 1.99 -4.96 -24.32
CA ILE A 74 0.54 -4.81 -24.13
C ILE A 74 0.30 -4.41 -22.66
N PRO A 75 -0.59 -3.44 -22.38
CA PRO A 75 -0.99 -3.10 -21.02
C PRO A 75 -1.44 -4.31 -20.21
N GLN A 76 -1.00 -4.38 -18.96
CA GLN A 76 -1.48 -5.36 -17.98
C GLN A 76 -2.29 -4.64 -16.89
N ASP A 77 -3.48 -5.15 -16.61
CA ASP A 77 -4.32 -4.61 -15.54
C ASP A 77 -3.67 -4.89 -14.18
N ILE A 78 -3.46 -3.81 -13.40
CA ILE A 78 -2.93 -3.84 -12.03
C ILE A 78 -3.82 -3.00 -11.10
N THR A 79 -5.11 -2.87 -11.42
CA THR A 79 -6.06 -2.06 -10.65
C THR A 79 -6.20 -2.55 -9.20
N THR A 80 -6.02 -3.85 -8.96
CA THR A 80 -6.04 -4.46 -7.63
C THR A 80 -4.75 -4.29 -6.83
N ASP A 81 -3.69 -3.78 -7.47
CA ASP A 81 -2.40 -3.52 -6.85
C ASP A 81 -2.48 -2.18 -6.10
N SER A 82 -2.49 -2.31 -4.77
CA SER A 82 -2.63 -1.22 -3.82
C SER A 82 -1.31 -0.46 -3.68
N LEU A 83 -0.21 -1.19 -3.47
CA LEU A 83 1.16 -0.68 -3.50
C LEU A 83 2.06 -1.66 -4.27
N SER A 84 3.10 -1.17 -4.93
CA SER A 84 4.12 -2.02 -5.54
C SER A 84 5.51 -1.39 -5.47
N ALA A 85 6.53 -2.24 -5.38
CA ALA A 85 7.93 -1.82 -5.36
C ALA A 85 8.83 -2.88 -5.97
N PHE A 86 9.77 -2.46 -6.81
CA PHE A 86 10.85 -3.33 -7.30
C PHE A 86 12.01 -3.34 -6.31
N ALA A 87 12.65 -4.51 -6.18
CA ALA A 87 13.89 -4.62 -5.43
C ALA A 87 15.03 -3.91 -6.18
N GLU A 88 16.10 -3.55 -5.48
CA GLU A 88 17.24 -2.83 -6.07
C GLU A 88 17.92 -3.65 -7.19
N SER A 89 17.96 -4.99 -7.07
CA SER A 89 18.47 -5.84 -8.16
C SER A 89 17.53 -5.92 -9.36
N SER A 90 16.31 -5.40 -9.25
CA SER A 90 15.23 -5.49 -10.24
C SER A 90 14.82 -6.91 -10.64
N LYS A 91 15.26 -7.94 -9.90
CA LYS A 91 14.89 -9.34 -10.14
C LYS A 91 13.63 -9.77 -9.40
N ARG A 92 13.21 -8.95 -8.43
CA ARG A 92 12.05 -9.18 -7.58
C ARG A 92 11.16 -7.97 -7.52
N GLN A 93 9.87 -8.22 -7.33
CA GLN A 93 8.84 -7.21 -7.15
C GLN A 93 7.96 -7.61 -5.98
N ALA A 94 7.66 -6.64 -5.12
CA ALA A 94 6.68 -6.78 -4.05
C ALA A 94 5.40 -6.06 -4.47
N VAL A 95 4.26 -6.72 -4.27
CA VAL A 95 2.95 -6.18 -4.62
C VAL A 95 2.01 -6.41 -3.44
N LEU A 96 1.46 -5.33 -2.91
CA LEU A 96 0.39 -5.35 -1.91
C LEU A 96 -0.96 -5.36 -2.63
N ARG A 97 -1.76 -6.41 -2.44
CA ARG A 97 -3.07 -6.56 -3.07
C ARG A 97 -4.19 -6.55 -2.04
N LYS A 98 -5.27 -5.84 -2.36
CA LYS A 98 -6.52 -5.89 -1.61
C LYS A 98 -7.50 -6.80 -2.33
N SER A 99 -8.02 -7.79 -1.62
CA SER A 99 -9.09 -8.66 -2.09
C SER A 99 -10.45 -7.99 -1.88
N SER A 100 -11.49 -8.49 -2.55
CA SER A 100 -12.88 -8.05 -2.39
C SER A 100 -13.40 -8.20 -0.95
N ASN A 101 -12.79 -9.07 -0.15
CA ASN A 101 -13.19 -9.35 1.23
C ASN A 101 -12.36 -8.54 2.25
N ASP A 102 -11.81 -7.38 1.85
CA ASP A 102 -10.89 -6.54 2.64
C ASP A 102 -9.62 -7.23 3.15
N ARG A 103 -9.32 -8.42 2.61
CA ARG A 103 -8.08 -9.13 2.92
C ARG A 103 -6.92 -8.49 2.17
N VAL A 104 -5.82 -8.28 2.88
CA VAL A 104 -4.60 -7.68 2.36
C VAL A 104 -3.52 -8.74 2.26
N PHE A 105 -3.00 -8.94 1.05
CA PHE A 105 -1.93 -9.89 0.77
C PHE A 105 -0.70 -9.16 0.25
N LEU A 106 0.46 -9.52 0.77
CA LEU A 106 1.74 -9.11 0.21
C LEU A 106 2.31 -10.27 -0.61
N GLU A 107 2.43 -10.05 -1.91
CA GLU A 107 2.93 -11.02 -2.87
C GLU A 107 4.35 -10.65 -3.31
N ILE A 108 5.24 -11.64 -3.29
CA ILE A 108 6.61 -11.52 -3.79
C ILE A 108 6.71 -12.25 -5.11
N TRP A 109 7.12 -11.53 -6.14
CA TRP A 109 7.26 -12.03 -7.50
C TRP A 109 8.73 -12.01 -7.90
N ASN A 110 9.13 -12.99 -8.69
CA ASN A 110 10.39 -12.96 -9.45
C ASN A 110 10.08 -12.98 -10.95
N SER A 111 11.13 -13.03 -11.78
CA SER A 111 11.03 -13.01 -13.25
C SER A 111 10.16 -14.10 -13.87
N SER A 112 9.75 -15.13 -13.13
CA SER A 112 9.07 -16.30 -13.68
C SER A 112 7.82 -16.74 -12.92
N ARG A 113 7.74 -16.46 -11.61
CA ARG A 113 6.63 -16.93 -10.77
C ARG A 113 6.43 -16.05 -9.55
N LYS A 114 5.27 -16.23 -8.92
CA LYS A 114 5.05 -15.83 -7.53
C LYS A 114 5.92 -16.69 -6.61
N GLU A 115 6.83 -16.05 -5.91
CA GLU A 115 7.76 -16.71 -4.97
C GLU A 115 7.09 -16.96 -3.62
N LYS A 116 6.42 -15.93 -3.06
CA LYS A 116 5.79 -15.99 -1.73
C LYS A 116 4.51 -15.16 -1.68
N THR A 117 3.65 -15.50 -0.73
CA THR A 117 2.46 -14.72 -0.38
C THR A 117 2.33 -14.69 1.13
N PHE A 118 2.15 -13.50 1.70
CA PHE A 118 1.88 -13.28 3.11
C PHE A 118 0.49 -12.70 3.28
N ASP A 119 -0.33 -13.30 4.13
CA ASP A 119 -1.56 -12.68 4.59
C ASP A 119 -1.24 -11.69 5.71
N LEU A 120 -1.59 -10.43 5.49
CA LEU A 120 -1.37 -9.32 6.42
C LEU A 120 -2.68 -8.80 7.04
N SER A 121 -3.82 -9.40 6.71
CA SER A 121 -5.15 -8.90 7.09
C SER A 121 -5.39 -8.89 8.60
N GLU A 122 -4.97 -9.95 9.29
CA GLU A 122 -5.31 -10.20 10.71
C GLU A 122 -4.06 -10.38 11.58
N ARG A 123 -2.97 -9.70 11.23
CA ARG A 123 -1.74 -9.69 12.03
C ARG A 123 -1.99 -9.01 13.37
N LYS A 124 -1.35 -9.54 14.43
CA LYS A 124 -1.46 -9.00 15.80
C LYS A 124 -0.53 -7.81 16.01
N GLU A 125 0.49 -7.72 15.18
CA GLU A 125 1.59 -6.77 15.25
C GLU A 125 1.15 -5.37 14.83
N HIS A 126 0.23 -5.26 13.86
CA HIS A 126 -0.23 -3.98 13.31
C HIS A 126 -1.74 -3.93 13.07
N GLY A 127 -2.24 -2.72 12.84
CA GLY A 127 -3.60 -2.42 12.38
C GLY A 127 -3.69 -2.36 10.86
N LYS A 128 -4.53 -1.47 10.34
CA LYS A 128 -4.78 -1.28 8.89
C LYS A 128 -3.50 -0.84 8.18
N ILE A 129 -3.16 -1.48 7.06
CA ILE A 129 -2.03 -1.07 6.22
C ILE A 129 -2.41 0.17 5.42
N TYR A 130 -1.49 1.13 5.32
CA TYR A 130 -1.71 2.36 4.58
C TYR A 130 -1.43 2.13 3.10
N ASP A 131 -2.40 2.48 2.26
CA ASP A 131 -2.28 2.42 0.80
C ASP A 131 -2.67 3.71 0.08
N ASN A 132 -2.82 4.77 0.85
CA ASN A 132 -3.08 6.12 0.38
C ASN A 132 -1.75 6.88 0.23
N MET A 133 -1.81 8.21 0.27
CA MET A 133 -0.63 9.09 0.19
C MET A 133 0.43 8.87 1.29
N PHE A 134 0.05 8.24 2.41
CA PHE A 134 0.97 7.89 3.50
C PHE A 134 1.42 6.42 3.45
N GLY A 135 0.97 5.67 2.44
CA GLY A 135 1.42 4.32 2.19
C GLY A 135 2.86 4.28 1.71
N CYS A 136 3.58 3.25 2.11
CA CYS A 136 4.93 2.98 1.62
C CYS A 136 5.14 1.47 1.52
N LEU A 137 5.88 1.05 0.50
CA LEU A 137 6.40 -0.30 0.35
C LEU A 137 7.83 -0.19 -0.16
N SER A 138 8.80 -0.71 0.58
CA SER A 138 10.21 -0.57 0.23
C SER A 138 11.02 -1.81 0.59
N TRP A 139 11.98 -2.15 -0.26
CA TRP A 139 12.88 -3.28 -0.08
C TRP A 139 14.10 -2.90 0.74
N SER A 140 14.59 -3.83 1.58
CA SER A 140 15.95 -3.74 2.09
C SER A 140 16.96 -4.00 0.97
N ALA A 141 18.17 -3.44 1.10
CA ALA A 141 19.24 -3.62 0.11
C ALA A 141 19.68 -5.08 -0.08
N ASP A 142 19.50 -5.92 0.95
CA ASP A 142 19.78 -7.36 0.88
C ASP A 142 18.58 -8.21 0.40
N GLU A 143 17.45 -7.56 0.09
CA GLU A 143 16.20 -8.17 -0.38
C GLU A 143 15.62 -9.25 0.56
N LYS A 144 15.96 -9.20 1.85
CA LYS A 144 15.43 -10.11 2.88
C LYS A 144 14.28 -9.52 3.67
N TYR A 145 14.14 -8.20 3.66
CA TYR A 145 13.14 -7.48 4.43
C TYR A 145 12.31 -6.57 3.51
N LEU A 146 11.04 -6.39 3.89
CA LEU A 146 10.15 -5.41 3.29
C LEU A 146 9.61 -4.48 4.37
N LEU A 147 9.74 -3.19 4.12
CA LEU A 147 9.19 -2.12 4.94
C LEU A 147 7.83 -1.72 4.38
N TYR A 148 6.84 -1.55 5.27
CA TYR A 148 5.56 -0.93 4.95
C TYR A 148 5.02 -0.12 6.14
N ILE A 149 4.08 0.79 5.87
CA ILE A 149 3.45 1.63 6.89
C ILE A 149 2.06 1.09 7.23
N ALA A 150 1.73 1.03 8.51
CA ALA A 150 0.44 0.59 9.00
C ALA A 150 0.01 1.37 10.23
N GLU A 151 -1.25 1.24 10.60
CA GLU A 151 -1.81 1.76 11.83
C GLU A 151 -1.26 1.00 13.04
N LYS A 152 -1.01 1.70 14.14
CA LYS A 152 -0.62 1.10 15.41
C LYS A 152 -1.74 0.20 15.90
N LYS A 153 -1.42 -1.04 16.26
CA LYS A 153 -2.41 -1.93 16.87
C LYS A 153 -2.78 -1.39 18.24
N GLN A 154 -4.04 -0.99 18.38
CA GLN A 154 -4.58 -0.56 19.66
C GLN A 154 -4.82 -1.77 20.56
N LYS A 155 -4.50 -1.62 21.84
CA LYS A 155 -4.83 -2.63 22.86
C LYS A 155 -6.34 -2.81 22.92
N LYS A 156 -6.79 -4.04 23.19
CA LYS A 156 -8.23 -4.29 23.36
C LYS A 156 -8.73 -3.50 24.56
N SER A 157 -9.75 -2.68 24.38
CA SER A 157 -10.40 -1.98 25.47
C SER A 157 -11.64 -2.73 25.94
N VAL A 158 -11.90 -2.69 27.24
CA VAL A 158 -13.13 -3.25 27.84
C VAL A 158 -13.82 -2.20 28.69
N SER A 159 -15.16 -2.21 28.70
CA SER A 159 -15.95 -1.36 29.59
C SER A 159 -15.53 -1.55 31.05
N TYR A 160 -15.48 -0.44 31.80
CA TYR A 160 -15.25 -0.46 33.25
C TYR A 160 -16.26 -1.35 33.99
N PHE A 161 -17.48 -1.48 33.45
CA PHE A 161 -18.58 -2.19 34.11
C PHE A 161 -18.68 -3.68 33.76
N LYS A 162 -17.79 -4.23 32.93
CA LYS A 162 -17.83 -5.65 32.57
C LYS A 162 -17.65 -6.58 33.78
N ASP A 163 -16.92 -6.14 34.81
CA ASP A 163 -16.74 -6.91 36.04
C ASP A 163 -17.98 -6.87 36.95
N CYS A 164 -18.90 -5.92 36.74
CA CYS A 164 -20.08 -5.74 37.60
C CYS A 164 -21.24 -6.71 37.29
N PHE A 165 -21.26 -7.33 36.11
CA PHE A 165 -22.38 -8.20 35.68
C PHE A 165 -22.06 -9.71 35.70
N CYS A 166 -20.82 -10.09 36.01
CA CYS A 166 -20.33 -11.46 35.90
C CYS A 166 -19.96 -12.10 37.25
N GLN A 167 -20.30 -11.46 38.38
CA GLN A 167 -19.83 -11.89 39.70
C GLN A 167 -20.58 -13.09 40.32
N ASP A 168 -21.52 -13.71 39.59
CA ASP A 168 -22.34 -14.82 40.11
C ASP A 168 -22.01 -16.23 39.60
N ILE A 169 -21.06 -16.42 38.66
CA ILE A 169 -20.66 -17.78 38.25
C ILE A 169 -19.14 -17.86 38.10
N GLY A 170 -18.52 -18.54 39.06
CA GLY A 170 -17.08 -18.71 39.20
C GLY A 170 -16.36 -19.05 37.91
N GLY A 171 -15.60 -18.08 37.40
CA GLY A 171 -14.69 -18.21 36.27
C GLY A 171 -13.45 -17.40 36.56
N SER A 172 -12.30 -18.07 36.58
CA SER A 172 -10.98 -17.53 36.90
C SER A 172 -10.69 -16.16 36.27
N ASP A 173 -10.35 -15.18 37.11
CA ASP A 173 -9.66 -13.95 36.74
C ASP A 173 -8.34 -14.30 36.05
N LYS A 174 -8.37 -14.40 34.72
CA LYS A 174 -7.19 -14.21 33.91
C LYS A 174 -7.28 -12.79 33.39
N ASP A 175 -6.77 -11.86 34.19
CA ASP A 175 -6.43 -10.52 33.74
C ASP A 175 -5.54 -10.67 32.48
N ASP A 176 -6.14 -10.50 31.30
CA ASP A 176 -5.39 -10.29 30.07
C ASP A 176 -4.64 -8.97 30.26
N LYS A 177 -3.35 -9.06 30.62
CA LYS A 177 -2.44 -7.92 30.89
C LYS A 177 -2.38 -6.87 29.75
N ASP A 178 -2.90 -7.20 28.58
CA ASP A 178 -2.96 -6.35 27.40
C ASP A 178 -4.30 -5.64 27.19
N THR A 179 -5.25 -5.75 28.12
CA THR A 179 -6.56 -5.12 28.02
C THR A 179 -6.63 -3.83 28.83
N VAL A 180 -7.05 -2.72 28.20
CA VAL A 180 -7.19 -1.43 28.88
C VAL A 180 -8.66 -1.20 29.27
N LYS A 181 -8.93 -1.00 30.56
CA LYS A 181 -10.30 -0.73 31.04
C LYS A 181 -10.67 0.72 30.74
N GLY A 182 -11.86 0.95 30.19
CA GLY A 182 -12.44 2.28 30.05
C GLY A 182 -12.12 3.10 28.81
N GLU A 183 -11.25 2.61 27.93
CA GLU A 183 -10.84 3.35 26.73
C GLU A 183 -11.69 3.02 25.49
N GLU A 184 -12.81 2.31 25.65
CA GLU A 184 -13.66 1.86 24.55
C GLU A 184 -14.32 3.02 23.76
N TYR A 185 -14.46 4.18 24.40
CA TYR A 185 -14.99 5.40 23.80
C TYR A 185 -13.97 6.55 23.80
N LEU A 186 -12.68 6.23 23.95
CA LEU A 186 -11.64 7.27 23.87
C LEU A 186 -11.60 7.81 22.45
N TYR A 187 -11.99 9.07 22.29
CA TYR A 187 -11.89 9.76 21.01
C TYR A 187 -10.41 9.89 20.61
N ARG A 188 -10.10 9.44 19.39
CA ARG A 188 -8.82 9.67 18.73
C ARG A 188 -9.09 10.54 17.52
N GLU A 189 -8.30 11.58 17.37
CA GLU A 189 -8.44 12.49 16.24
C GLU A 189 -7.82 11.82 15.00
N ASP A 190 -8.66 11.63 13.98
CA ASP A 190 -8.23 11.03 12.72
C ASP A 190 -7.57 12.09 11.81
N TRP A 191 -6.79 11.67 10.82
CA TRP A 191 -6.10 12.57 9.87
C TRP A 191 -7.02 13.33 8.88
N GLY A 192 -8.34 13.37 9.10
CA GLY A 192 -9.33 14.11 8.31
C GLY A 192 -10.38 13.25 7.60
N GLU A 193 -11.16 13.87 6.70
CA GLU A 193 -12.32 13.25 6.02
C GLU A 193 -11.93 12.02 5.19
N ASP A 194 -10.93 12.16 4.30
CA ASP A 194 -10.47 11.08 3.43
C ASP A 194 -9.62 10.02 4.16
N LEU A 195 -9.27 10.26 5.43
CA LEU A 195 -8.33 9.46 6.22
C LEU A 195 -8.94 9.03 7.57
N THR A 196 -10.26 8.88 7.59
CA THR A 196 -11.02 8.44 8.77
C THR A 196 -10.51 7.08 9.28
N GLY A 197 -10.29 6.97 10.59
CA GLY A 197 -9.79 5.79 11.29
C GLY A 197 -8.28 5.57 11.21
N LEU A 198 -7.51 6.56 10.72
CA LEU A 198 -6.05 6.58 10.82
C LEU A 198 -5.67 7.64 11.85
N HIS A 199 -4.81 7.32 12.82
CA HIS A 199 -4.42 8.26 13.87
C HIS A 199 -2.97 8.06 14.34
N ASP A 200 -2.51 6.82 14.53
CA ASP A 200 -1.16 6.46 14.96
C ASP A 200 -0.45 5.58 13.91
N SER A 201 0.53 6.12 13.19
CA SER A 201 1.30 5.35 12.21
C SER A 201 2.48 4.60 12.85
N VAL A 202 2.75 3.38 12.37
CA VAL A 202 3.93 2.58 12.71
C VAL A 202 4.61 2.07 11.45
N ILE A 203 5.93 1.89 11.52
CA ILE A 203 6.70 1.24 10.47
C ILE A 203 6.74 -0.26 10.79
N CYS A 204 6.35 -1.08 9.82
CA CYS A 204 6.43 -2.53 9.91
C CYS A 204 7.55 -3.04 8.99
N VAL A 205 8.42 -3.88 9.53
CA VAL A 205 9.49 -4.56 8.78
C VAL A 205 9.18 -6.05 8.78
N LEU A 206 8.84 -6.58 7.62
CA LEU A 206 8.59 -8.01 7.40
C LEU A 206 9.86 -8.70 6.94
N GLU A 207 10.28 -9.73 7.69
CA GLU A 207 11.32 -10.66 7.26
C GLU A 207 10.74 -11.72 6.32
N LEU A 208 11.26 -11.80 5.10
CA LEU A 208 10.68 -12.65 4.04
C LEU A 208 10.90 -14.15 4.27
N GLU A 209 11.93 -14.54 5.02
CA GLU A 209 12.22 -15.95 5.26
C GLU A 209 11.29 -16.55 6.33
N THR A 210 11.15 -15.85 7.45
CA THR A 210 10.40 -16.32 8.62
C THR A 210 8.94 -15.86 8.61
N GLY A 211 8.63 -14.78 7.88
CA GLY A 211 7.33 -14.12 7.94
C GLY A 211 7.07 -13.37 9.25
N LYS A 212 8.13 -13.11 10.03
CA LYS A 212 8.09 -12.31 11.26
C LYS A 212 8.00 -10.83 10.92
N ILE A 213 7.17 -10.11 11.66
CA ILE A 213 7.02 -8.66 11.53
C ILE A 213 7.62 -8.01 12.78
N GLU A 214 8.54 -7.08 12.56
CA GLU A 214 9.03 -6.16 13.58
C GLU A 214 8.35 -4.81 13.40
N VAL A 215 7.85 -4.24 14.49
CA VAL A 215 7.13 -2.96 14.49
C VAL A 215 8.03 -1.92 15.14
N ILE A 216 8.36 -0.89 14.38
CA ILE A 216 9.13 0.26 14.82
C ILE A 216 8.14 1.39 15.07
N GLU A 217 7.99 1.77 16.33
CA GLU A 217 7.20 2.93 16.70
C GLU A 217 7.94 4.20 16.26
N LEU A 218 7.23 5.05 15.52
CA LEU A 218 7.69 6.41 15.24
C LEU A 218 7.62 7.17 16.56
N SER A 219 8.73 7.20 17.31
CA SER A 219 8.77 7.90 18.60
C SER A 219 8.63 9.40 18.36
N GLY A 220 7.39 9.88 18.31
CA GLY A 220 7.05 11.26 18.57
C GLY A 220 7.27 11.50 20.05
N LYS A 221 8.53 11.65 20.49
CA LYS A 221 8.77 12.62 21.56
C LYS A 221 8.34 13.95 20.98
N HIS A 222 7.06 14.29 21.14
CA HIS A 222 6.63 15.68 21.23
C HIS A 222 7.31 16.23 22.50
N GLU A 223 8.62 16.47 22.42
CA GLU A 223 9.20 17.56 23.18
C GLU A 223 8.46 18.79 22.66
N ASN A 224 7.54 19.30 23.48
CA ASN A 224 6.89 20.57 23.29
C ASN A 224 7.99 21.64 23.18
N LEU A 225 8.53 21.84 21.97
CA LEU A 225 9.47 22.90 21.67
C LEU A 225 8.79 24.27 21.59
N TRP A 226 7.50 24.35 21.92
CA TRP A 226 6.83 25.62 22.24
C TRP A 226 7.02 25.95 23.73
N VAL A 227 8.27 26.13 24.16
CA VAL A 227 8.59 26.87 25.38
C VAL A 227 9.12 28.23 24.97
N THR A 228 8.25 29.23 25.14
CA THR A 228 8.51 30.68 25.33
C THR A 228 9.49 31.39 24.41
N GLN A 229 8.96 32.38 23.68
CA GLN A 229 9.38 33.77 23.88
C GLN A 229 8.18 34.71 23.79
#